data_AF-A0A6I5C6Y5-F1
#
_entry.id   AF-A0A6I5C6Y5-F1
#
_cell.length_a   1.000
_cell.length_b   1.000
_cell.length_c   1.000
_cell.angle_alpha   90.00
_cell.angle_beta   90.00
_cell.angle_gamma   90.00
#
_symmetry.space_group_name_H-M   'P 1'
#
loop_
_entity.id
_entity.type
_entity.pdbx_description
1 polymer ?
#
loop_
_entity_poly.entity_id
_entity_poly.type
_entity_poly.pdbx_seq_one_letter_code
_entity_poly.pdbx_strand_id
1 'polypeptide(L)' 'MSDTKSPLPRQVADAYVDELIALDPITGTYLGVKESSGKLPDTSPAGQEAVAELARTTLARLAEAERRPGADS' A
#
# COMPACT_ATOMS: atom_id res chain seq x y z
N MET A 1 21.15 -17.15 10.36
CA MET A 1 19.72 -17.53 10.32
C MET A 1 18.94 -16.27 10.07
N SER A 2 18.72 -15.94 8.81
CA SER A 2 17.99 -14.73 8.43
C SER A 2 16.51 -15.00 8.72
N ASP A 3 16.01 -14.48 9.83
CA ASP A 3 14.58 -14.29 10.01
C ASP A 3 14.14 -13.28 8.96
N THR A 4 13.75 -13.75 7.78
CA THR A 4 13.02 -12.95 6.80
C THR A 4 11.65 -12.69 7.41
N LYS A 5 11.58 -11.77 8.39
CA LYS A 5 10.35 -11.44 9.11
C LYS A 5 9.34 -10.93 8.10
N SER A 6 8.38 -11.78 7.70
CA SER A 6 7.20 -11.32 6.97
C SER A 6 6.55 -10.18 7.77
N PRO A 7 6.01 -9.15 7.10
CA PRO A 7 5.54 -7.94 7.76
C PRO A 7 4.37 -8.22 8.71
N LEU A 8 4.29 -7.45 9.80
CA LEU A 8 3.10 -7.36 10.66
C LEU A 8 1.97 -6.61 9.93
N PRO A 9 0.70 -6.75 10.35
CA PRO A 9 -0.42 -6.05 9.72
C PRO A 9 -0.23 -4.54 9.60
N ARG A 10 0.35 -3.90 10.64
CA ARG A 10 0.67 -2.46 10.59
C ARG A 10 1.68 -2.10 9.51
N GLN A 11 2.72 -2.93 9.35
CA GLN A 11 3.72 -2.72 8.30
C GLN A 11 3.15 -2.94 6.89
N VAL A 12 2.18 -3.84 6.75
CA VAL A 12 1.43 -4.00 5.49
C VAL A 12 0.60 -2.75 5.18
N ALA A 13 -0.06 -2.19 6.20
CA ALA A 13 -0.85 -0.96 6.04
C ALA A 13 0.03 0.25 5.67
N ASP A 14 1.19 0.41 6.32
CA ASP A 14 2.14 1.49 6.01
C ASP A 14 2.63 1.37 4.56
N ALA A 15 3.05 0.16 4.15
CA ALA A 15 3.49 -0.10 2.78
C ALA A 15 2.36 0.16 1.75
N TYR A 16 1.12 -0.21 2.07
CA TYR A 16 -0.02 0.06 1.20
C TYR A 16 -0.23 1.56 0.97
N VAL A 17 -0.11 2.39 2.01
CA VAL A 17 -0.28 3.84 1.87
C VAL A 17 0.82 4.42 0.98
N ASP A 18 2.08 4.00 1.18
CA ASP A 18 3.20 4.44 0.34
C ASP A 18 2.99 4.05 -1.13
N GLU A 19 2.62 2.79 -1.39
CA GLU A 19 2.35 2.27 -2.74
C GLU A 19 1.11 2.95 -3.36
N LEU A 20 0.06 3.23 -2.57
CA LEU A 20 -1.14 3.92 -3.03
C LEU A 20 -0.84 5.36 -3.43
N ILE A 21 -0.04 6.09 -2.66
CA ILE A 21 0.33 7.48 -2.98
C ILE A 21 1.09 7.56 -4.32
N ALA A 22 1.86 6.53 -4.66
CA ALA A 22 2.55 6.46 -5.95
C ALA A 22 1.58 6.31 -7.13
N LEU A 23 0.46 5.58 -6.94
CA LEU A 23 -0.59 5.41 -7.96
C LEU A 23 -1.61 6.55 -7.98
N ASP A 24 -1.92 7.12 -6.81
CA ASP A 24 -2.83 8.23 -6.61
C ASP A 24 -2.14 9.42 -5.89
N PRO A 25 -1.43 10.27 -6.64
CA PRO A 25 -0.78 11.46 -6.10
C PRO A 25 -1.78 12.49 -5.52
N ILE A 26 -3.07 12.43 -5.87
CA ILE A 26 -4.07 13.32 -5.28
C ILE A 26 -4.23 12.97 -3.80
N THR A 27 -4.34 11.69 -3.46
CA THR A 27 -4.35 11.22 -2.06
C THR A 27 -3.06 11.66 -1.34
N GLY A 28 -1.89 11.52 -1.97
CA GLY A 28 -0.64 12.03 -1.40
C GLY A 28 -0.67 13.53 -1.09
N THR A 29 -1.27 14.33 -1.96
CA THR A 29 -1.45 15.78 -1.73
C THR A 29 -2.34 16.04 -0.51
N TYR A 30 -3.47 15.31 -0.36
CA TYR A 30 -4.34 15.43 0.82
C TYR A 30 -3.65 14.99 2.12
N LEU A 31 -2.73 14.03 2.05
CA LEU A 31 -1.93 13.56 3.19
C LEU A 31 -0.69 14.44 3.48
N GLY A 32 -0.45 15.48 2.69
CA GLY A 32 0.67 16.40 2.89
C GLY A 32 2.01 15.93 2.32
N VAL A 33 2.02 14.94 1.42
CA VAL A 33 3.21 14.47 0.71
C VAL A 33 3.62 15.49 -0.35
N LYS A 34 4.74 16.17 -0.11
CA LYS A 34 5.22 17.28 -0.96
C LYS A 34 5.49 16.81 -2.39
N GLU A 35 6.04 15.61 -2.55
CA GLU A 35 6.42 15.00 -3.82
C GLU A 35 5.21 14.69 -4.72
N SER A 36 4.00 14.68 -4.16
CA SER A 36 2.76 14.42 -4.89
C SER A 36 2.15 15.69 -5.49
N SER A 37 2.59 16.88 -5.06
CA SER A 37 2.07 18.15 -5.54
C SER A 37 2.27 18.30 -7.06
N GLY A 38 1.20 18.69 -7.76
CA GLY A 38 1.22 18.92 -9.21
C GLY A 38 1.21 17.64 -10.07
N LYS A 39 1.05 16.46 -9.46
CA LYS A 39 0.89 15.19 -10.18
C LYS A 39 -0.58 14.77 -10.22
N LEU A 40 -0.93 13.97 -11.22
CA LEU A 40 -2.25 13.37 -11.39
C LEU A 40 -2.12 11.85 -11.52
N PRO A 41 -3.13 11.08 -11.08
CA PRO A 41 -3.18 9.65 -11.31
C PRO A 41 -3.36 9.33 -12.80
N ASP A 42 -3.02 8.10 -13.18
CA ASP A 42 -3.43 7.55 -14.47
C ASP A 42 -4.92 7.21 -14.43
N THR A 43 -5.75 7.96 -15.16
CA THR A 43 -7.20 7.76 -15.24
C THR A 43 -7.62 6.81 -16.36
N SER A 44 -6.66 6.16 -17.04
CA SER A 44 -6.95 5.12 -18.03
C SER A 44 -7.37 3.79 -17.38
N PRO A 45 -7.86 2.82 -18.16
CA PRO A 45 -8.12 1.47 -17.65
C PRO A 45 -6.88 0.79 -17.03
N ALA A 46 -5.67 1.09 -17.52
CA ALA A 46 -4.44 0.52 -16.98
C ALA A 46 -4.14 1.05 -15.57
N GLY A 47 -4.39 2.34 -15.32
CA GLY A 47 -4.29 2.93 -13.99
C GLY A 47 -5.28 2.31 -13.00
N GLN A 48 -6.52 2.06 -13.43
CA GLN A 48 -7.51 1.37 -12.59
C GLN A 48 -7.09 -0.08 -12.28
N GLU A 49 -6.53 -0.79 -13.26
CA GLU A 49 -6.01 -2.14 -13.04
C GLU A 49 -4.85 -2.15 -12.04
N ALA A 50 -3.96 -1.16 -12.10
CA ALA A 50 -2.84 -1.03 -11.17
C ALA A 50 -3.33 -0.84 -9.71
N VAL A 51 -4.34 0.01 -9.50
CA VAL A 51 -4.95 0.19 -8.18
C VAL A 51 -5.65 -1.08 -7.70
N ALA A 52 -6.36 -1.77 -8.58
CA ALA A 52 -7.01 -3.04 -8.24
C ALA A 52 -6.00 -4.13 -7.88
N GLU A 53 -4.87 -4.21 -8.59
CA GLU A 53 -3.80 -5.15 -8.30
C GLU A 53 -3.11 -4.85 -6.96
N LEU A 54 -2.86 -3.56 -6.67
CA LEU A 54 -2.36 -3.14 -5.37
C LEU A 54 -3.29 -3.59 -4.25
N ALA A 55 -4.60 -3.39 -4.41
CA ALA A 55 -5.58 -3.82 -3.41
C ALA A 55 -5.57 -5.35 -3.22
N ARG A 56 -5.59 -6.13 -4.30
CA ARG A 56 -5.54 -7.61 -4.23
C ARG A 56 -4.27 -8.11 -3.55
N THR A 57 -3.11 -7.59 -3.95
CA THR A 57 -1.82 -7.95 -3.36
C THR A 57 -1.74 -7.57 -1.89
N THR A 58 -2.23 -6.39 -1.51
CA THR A 58 -2.26 -5.93 -0.12
C THR A 58 -3.14 -6.84 0.74
N LEU A 59 -4.34 -7.20 0.27
CA LEU A 59 -5.23 -8.11 0.99
C LEU A 59 -4.61 -9.50 1.18
N ALA A 60 -3.90 -10.02 0.17
CA ALA A 60 -3.19 -11.29 0.29
C ALA A 60 -2.06 -11.21 1.35
N ARG A 61 -1.29 -10.11 1.35
CA ARG A 61 -0.25 -9.84 2.36
C ARG A 61 -0.84 -9.68 3.76
N LEU A 62 -1.95 -8.96 3.89
CA LEU A 62 -2.62 -8.70 5.15
C LEU A 62 -3.18 -9.99 5.75
N ALA A 63 -3.84 -10.82 4.93
CA ALA A 63 -4.36 -12.11 5.37
C ALA A 63 -3.24 -13.01 5.93
N GLU A 64 -2.04 -12.96 5.34
CA GLU A 64 -0.88 -13.68 5.87
C GLU A 64 -0.35 -13.06 7.17
N ALA A 65 -0.28 -11.73 7.24
CA ALA A 65 0.20 -11.02 8.42
C ALA A 65 -0.71 -11.25 9.64
N GLU A 66 -2.04 -11.27 9.46
CA GLU A 66 -3.04 -11.48 10.52
C GLU A 66 -2.98 -12.88 11.14
N ARG A 67 -2.48 -13.89 10.42
CA ARG A 67 -2.31 -15.25 10.96
C ARG A 67 -1.15 -15.38 11.94
N ARG A 68 -0.34 -14.33 12.11
CA ARG A 68 0.89 -14.39 12.91
C ARG A 68 0.64 -14.11 14.39
N PRO A 69 1.42 -14.74 15.28
CA PRO A 69 1.51 -14.31 16.67
C PRO A 69 1.96 -12.84 16.76
N GLY A 70 1.23 -12.02 17.52
CA GLY A 70 1.51 -10.59 17.67
C GLY A 70 0.90 -9.69 16.59
N ALA A 71 -0.06 -10.20 15.79
CA ALA A 71 -0.77 -9.41 14.79
C ALA A 71 -1.53 -8.19 15.36
N ASP A 72 -1.92 -8.24 16.64
CA ASP A 72 -2.64 -7.17 17.33
C ASP A 72 -1.75 -6.01 17.83
N SER A 73 -0.43 -6.11 17.64
CA SER A 73 0.56 -5.15 18.18
C SER A 73 1.10 -4.18 17.14
#